data_AF-A0A701Y4Q5-F1
#
_entry.id   AF-A0A701Y4Q5-F1
#
_cell.length_a   1.000
_cell.length_b   1.000
_cell.length_c   1.000
_cell.angle_alpha   90.00
_cell.angle_beta   90.00
_cell.angle_gamma   90.00
#
_symmetry.space_group_name_H-M   'P 1'
#
loop_
_entity.id
_entity.type
_entity.pdbx_description
1 polymer ?
#
loop_
_entity_poly.entity_id
_entity_poly.type
_entity_poly.pdbx_seq_one_letter_code
_entity_poly.pdbx_strand_id
1 'polypeptide(L)'
;MDVSRKQFEEWFKNKYHVSSDVMKIMHIKVEIAWEAWQASRENIEIELPSLKRVDTGERYVWSDGVFNFKEDIRESIRAAGIKVKE
;
A
#
# COMPACT_ATOMS: atom_id res chain seq x y z
N MET A 1 -12.22 -0.57 5.96
CA MET A 1 -10.96 -0.57 6.73
C MET A 1 -9.83 -0.70 5.75
N ASP A 2 -8.88 0.22 5.82
CA ASP A 2 -7.65 0.21 5.04
C ASP A 2 -6.88 -1.11 5.25
N VAL A 3 -6.49 -1.78 4.16
CA VAL A 3 -5.74 -3.05 4.20
C VAL A 3 -4.44 -2.86 4.97
N SER A 4 -3.81 -1.70 4.80
CA SER A 4 -2.59 -1.29 5.50
C SER A 4 -2.77 -1.26 7.02
N ARG A 5 -3.89 -0.69 7.50
CA ARG A 5 -4.17 -0.61 8.94
C ARG A 5 -4.34 -1.99 9.55
N LYS A 6 -5.05 -2.90 8.87
CA LYS A 6 -5.23 -4.28 9.34
C LYS A 6 -3.89 -5.02 9.43
N GLN A 7 -3.05 -4.92 8.41
CA GLN A 7 -1.72 -5.53 8.40
C GLN A 7 -0.85 -5.01 9.55
N PHE A 8 -0.88 -3.71 9.81
CA PHE A 8 -0.18 -3.11 10.95
C PHE A 8 -0.72 -3.61 12.29
N GLU A 9 -2.04 -3.64 12.47
CA GLU A 9 -2.64 -4.10 13.73
C GLU A 9 -2.34 -5.58 14.02
N GLU A 10 -2.37 -6.43 12.99
CA GLU A 10 -1.96 -7.84 13.10
C GLU A 10 -0.47 -7.96 13.47
N TRP A 11 0.40 -7.20 12.80
CA TRP A 11 1.83 -7.14 13.14
C TRP A 11 2.04 -6.72 14.60
N PHE A 12 1.35 -5.67 15.07
CA PHE A 12 1.51 -5.15 16.42
C PHE A 12 1.08 -6.19 17.47
N LYS A 13 -0.06 -6.85 17.27
CA LYS A 13 -0.54 -7.94 18.15
C LYS A 13 0.47 -9.06 18.25
N ASN A 14 0.99 -9.49 17.09
CA ASN A 14 1.96 -10.58 17.02
C ASN A 14 3.30 -10.20 17.67
N LYS A 15 3.78 -8.96 17.45
CA LYS A 15 5.07 -8.49 17.96
C LYS A 15 5.10 -8.34 19.48
N TYR A 16 4.02 -7.82 20.07
CA TYR A 16 3.92 -7.55 21.50
C TYR A 16 3.13 -8.61 22.28
N HIS A 17 2.60 -9.63 21.59
CA HIS A 17 1.75 -10.69 22.16
C HIS A 17 0.56 -10.14 22.95
N VAL A 18 -0.14 -9.16 22.38
CA VAL A 18 -1.26 -8.45 23.02
C VAL A 18 -2.60 -8.73 22.33
N SER A 19 -3.67 -8.69 23.12
CA SER A 19 -5.04 -8.73 22.57
C SER A 19 -5.45 -7.37 22.00
N SER A 20 -6.53 -7.35 21.22
CA SER A 20 -7.13 -6.10 20.71
C SER A 20 -7.52 -5.12 21.82
N ASP A 21 -7.94 -5.61 22.99
CA ASP A 21 -8.35 -4.75 24.10
C ASP A 21 -7.14 -4.14 24.82
N VAL A 22 -6.05 -4.89 24.96
CA VAL A 22 -4.78 -4.35 25.46
C VAL A 22 -4.21 -3.30 24.50
N MET A 23 -4.34 -3.49 23.19
CA MET A 23 -3.96 -2.46 22.21
C MET A 23 -4.73 -1.14 22.39
N LYS A 24 -6.04 -1.21 22.68
CA LYS A 24 -6.85 0.01 22.95
C LYS A 24 -6.34 0.76 24.19
N ILE A 25 -5.92 0.03 25.22
CA ILE A 25 -5.29 0.64 26.41
C ILE A 25 -3.94 1.27 26.03
N MET A 26 -3.18 0.61 25.15
CA MET A 26 -1.89 1.09 24.63
C MET A 26 -2.03 2.10 23.47
N HIS A 27 -3.18 2.76 23.31
CA HIS A 27 -3.52 3.60 22.15
C HIS A 27 -2.37 4.50 21.67
N ILE A 28 -1.73 5.24 22.57
CA ILE A 28 -0.61 6.14 22.23
C ILE A 28 0.55 5.39 21.56
N LYS A 29 0.91 4.20 22.05
CA LYS A 29 2.00 3.40 21.46
C LYS A 29 1.62 2.84 20.09
N VAL A 30 0.36 2.44 19.94
CA VAL A 30 -0.17 1.94 18.67
C VAL A 30 -0.14 3.05 17.62
N GLU A 31 -0.61 4.25 17.96
CA GLU A 31 -0.63 5.38 17.01
C GLU A 31 0.76 5.90 16.68
N ILE A 32 1.69 6.02 17.64
CA ILE A 32 3.09 6.41 17.34
C ILE A 32 3.75 5.39 16.40
N ALA A 33 3.56 4.09 16.65
CA ALA A 33 4.11 3.05 15.77
C ALA A 33 3.47 3.09 14.38
N TRP A 34 2.17 3.42 14.30
CA TRP A 34 1.45 3.59 13.05
C TRP A 34 1.95 4.79 12.25
N GLU A 35 2.10 5.95 12.87
CA GLU A 35 2.65 7.16 12.26
C GLU A 35 4.07 6.91 11.73
N ALA A 36 4.93 6.26 12.52
CA ALA A 36 6.28 5.89 12.07
C ALA A 36 6.25 4.91 10.88
N TRP A 37 5.32 3.95 10.89
CA TRP A 37 5.13 3.02 9.78
C TRP A 37 4.68 3.75 8.50
N GLN A 38 3.72 4.66 8.60
CA GLN A 38 3.25 5.47 7.47
C GLN A 38 4.38 6.34 6.92
N ALA A 39 5.09 7.06 7.77
CA ALA A 39 6.21 7.93 7.38
C ALA A 39 7.33 7.15 6.67
N SER A 40 7.62 5.92 7.12
CA SER A 40 8.64 5.07 6.47
C SER A 40 8.27 4.67 5.04
N ARG A 41 6.97 4.58 4.74
CA ARG A 41 6.44 4.15 3.43
C ARG A 41 6.10 5.32 2.53
N GLU A 42 5.85 6.48 3.11
CA GLU A 42 5.58 7.70 2.38
C GLU A 42 6.74 8.08 1.42
N ASN A 43 7.97 7.69 1.76
CA ASN A 43 9.16 7.91 0.93
C ASN A 43 9.41 6.81 -0.12
N ILE A 44 8.63 5.72 -0.11
CA ILE A 44 8.74 4.67 -1.11
C ILE A 44 7.89 5.06 -2.30
N GLU A 45 8.56 5.33 -3.42
CA GLU A 45 7.92 5.73 -4.66
C GLU A 45 8.13 4.67 -5.74
N ILE A 46 7.03 4.09 -6.24
CA ILE A 46 7.05 3.05 -7.28
C ILE A 46 6.70 3.67 -8.63
N GLU A 47 7.53 3.39 -9.64
CA GLU A 47 7.19 3.66 -11.03
C GLU A 47 6.56 2.42 -11.66
N LEU A 48 5.31 2.54 -12.12
CA LEU A 48 4.69 1.45 -12.87
C LEU A 48 5.26 1.40 -14.29
N PRO A 49 5.44 0.18 -14.84
CA PRO A 49 5.90 0.05 -16.21
C PRO A 49 4.99 0.80 -17.18
N SER A 50 5.63 1.35 -18.22
CA SER A 50 4.91 2.04 -19.28
C SER A 50 3.95 1.07 -19.98
N LEU A 51 2.85 1.60 -20.52
CA LEU A 51 1.94 0.83 -21.36
C LEU A 51 2.45 0.67 -22.80
N LYS A 52 3.73 0.96 -23.02
CA LYS A 52 4.41 0.75 -24.28
C LYS A 52 5.15 -0.57 -24.22
N ARG A 53 5.19 -1.23 -25.36
CA ARG A 53 6.03 -2.40 -25.58
C ARG A 53 7.49 -2.01 -25.46
N VAL A 54 8.28 -2.83 -24.76
CA VAL A 54 9.70 -2.54 -24.47
C VAL A 54 10.56 -2.59 -25.74
N ASP A 55 10.19 -3.45 -26.67
CA ASP A 55 10.86 -3.73 -27.93
C ASP A 55 10.49 -2.73 -29.04
N THR A 56 9.21 -2.34 -29.15
CA THR A 56 8.76 -1.45 -30.23
C THR A 56 8.53 -0.01 -29.82
N GLY A 57 8.38 0.28 -28.52
CA GLY A 57 8.01 1.60 -28.01
C GLY A 57 6.57 2.02 -28.37
N GLU A 58 5.85 1.20 -29.13
CA GLU A 58 4.44 1.40 -29.45
C GLU A 58 3.59 1.11 -28.22
N ARG A 59 2.50 1.86 -28.07
CA ARG A 59 1.48 1.48 -27.09
C ARG A 59 0.94 0.11 -27.49
N TYR A 60 0.62 -0.76 -26.53
CA TYR A 60 -0.20 -1.94 -26.91
C TYR A 60 -1.48 -1.44 -27.62
N VAL A 61 -2.16 -2.31 -28.37
CA VAL A 61 -3.50 -2.02 -28.92
C VAL A 61 -4.51 -2.49 -27.87
N TRP A 62 -5.34 -1.59 -27.32
CA TRP A 62 -6.16 -1.84 -26.11
C TRP A 62 -7.63 -1.92 -26.45
N SER A 63 -8.32 -2.88 -25.80
CA SER A 63 -9.67 -2.72 -25.27
C SER A 63 -9.60 -2.10 -23.86
N ASP A 64 -10.66 -1.43 -23.39
CA ASP A 64 -10.75 -0.76 -22.07
C ASP A 64 -10.22 -1.59 -20.88
N GLY A 65 -10.34 -2.92 -20.92
CA GLY A 65 -9.93 -3.81 -19.82
C GLY A 65 -8.46 -3.72 -19.40
N VAL A 66 -7.52 -3.45 -20.31
CA VAL A 66 -6.10 -3.36 -19.92
C VAL A 66 -5.83 -2.04 -19.18
N PHE A 67 -6.55 -0.95 -19.52
CA PHE A 67 -6.41 0.38 -18.88
C PHE A 67 -6.90 0.31 -17.45
N ASN A 68 -8.08 -0.27 -17.29
CA ASN A 68 -8.69 -0.52 -15.99
C ASN A 68 -7.77 -1.35 -15.09
N PHE A 69 -7.14 -2.41 -15.63
CA PHE A 69 -6.21 -3.22 -14.85
C PHE A 69 -4.98 -2.44 -14.33
N LYS A 70 -4.44 -1.48 -15.10
CA LYS A 70 -3.33 -0.64 -14.61
C LYS A 70 -3.79 0.28 -13.48
N GLU A 71 -4.99 0.83 -13.56
CA GLU A 71 -5.54 1.65 -12.47
C GLU A 71 -5.83 0.81 -11.23
N ASP A 72 -6.39 -0.40 -11.37
CA ASP A 72 -6.61 -1.33 -10.26
C ASP A 72 -5.30 -1.67 -9.51
N ILE A 73 -4.20 -1.83 -10.25
CA ILE A 73 -2.86 -2.01 -9.67
C ILE A 73 -2.43 -0.76 -8.90
N ARG A 74 -2.63 0.45 -9.44
CA ARG A 74 -2.30 1.70 -8.73
C ARG A 74 -3.07 1.80 -7.42
N GLU A 75 -4.37 1.53 -7.45
CA GLU A 75 -5.22 1.55 -6.26
C GLU A 75 -4.79 0.51 -5.23
N SER A 76 -4.47 -0.70 -5.66
CA SER A 76 -4.00 -1.78 -4.78
C SER A 76 -2.69 -1.41 -4.08
N ILE A 77 -1.74 -0.78 -4.80
CA ILE A 77 -0.46 -0.32 -4.21
C ILE A 77 -0.69 0.84 -3.23
N ARG A 78 -1.56 1.80 -3.57
CA ARG A 78 -1.91 2.91 -2.69
C ARG A 78 -2.62 2.43 -1.41
N ALA A 79 -3.50 1.43 -1.53
CA ALA A 79 -4.17 0.79 -0.40
C ALA A 79 -3.19 0.00 0.51
N ALA A 80 -2.00 -0.34 0.00
CA ALA A 80 -0.89 -0.87 0.79
C ALA A 80 0.01 0.23 1.41
N GLY A 81 -0.38 1.50 1.28
CA GLY A 81 0.30 2.65 1.87
C GLY A 81 1.58 3.06 1.14
N ILE A 82 1.72 2.71 -0.15
CA ILE A 82 2.91 3.00 -0.97
C ILE A 82 2.55 4.04 -2.05
N LYS A 83 3.44 5.00 -2.31
CA LYS A 83 3.25 5.99 -3.37
C LYS A 83 3.56 5.39 -4.75
N VAL A 84 2.76 5.79 -5.73
CA VAL A 84 2.95 5.42 -7.14
C VAL A 84 3.14 6.71 -7.95
N LYS A 85 4.20 6.79 -8.75
CA LYS A 85 4.41 7.91 -9.69
C LYS A 85 3.24 8.03 -10.66
N GLU A 86 2.89 9.26 -10.99
CA GLU A 86 1.86 9.56 -12.01
C GLU A 86 2.29 9.10 -13.40
#